data_AF-A0A9D7T2P1-F1
#
_entry.id   AF-A0A9D7T2P1-F1
#
_cell.length_a   1.000
_cell.length_b   1.000
_cell.length_c   1.000
_cell.angle_alpha   90.00
_cell.angle_beta   90.00
_cell.angle_gamma   90.00
#
_symmetry.space_group_name_H-M   'P 1'
#
loop_
_entity.id
_entity.type
_entity.pdbx_description
1 polymer ?
#
loop_
_entity_poly.entity_id
_entity_poly.type
_entity_poly.pdbx_seq_one_letter_code
_entity_poly.pdbx_strand_id
1 'polypeptide(L)'
;MTSEPENSTSPAAGPSEAELRPAWEKVRLAFSTSIMVDTALSSLAQNLDGPDWPVAGADEKPSKYIDKKYDELVALPELAGHPRRVELLITILRETQAFDDPFGDMITETAEHADKENPILKNMAKLGIPEDFPLSLVALLPETRDYCNLENLVTLRDFSLFAQNLSQTVVVSGDFRSFLNALSHIDEQAITLFMPFRPGAKGIHLLEGVALTVRAQSDEVQAALAQRFGARLGTSDLAAAAHASSLETSAIEQMLAQQAAAYIEYFQSDLAVMQQQVDDGEPLGRVVAVLKNPIVETVVTGLLKPYLRQLSAEAPARTTAPPLANDIPSKKRGFFSNLKRMFK
;
A
#
# COMPACT_ATOMS: atom_id res chain seq x y z
N MET A 1 -63.61 -28.24 27.88
CA MET A 1 -62.40 -28.12 28.73
C MET A 1 -61.21 -28.46 27.86
N THR A 2 -60.70 -27.46 27.15
CA THR A 2 -59.52 -27.53 26.29
C THR A 2 -58.62 -26.42 26.77
N SER A 3 -57.57 -26.82 27.47
CA SER A 3 -56.52 -26.00 28.03
C SER A 3 -55.63 -25.46 26.90
N GLU A 4 -55.55 -24.13 26.81
CA GLU A 4 -54.58 -23.40 26.00
C GLU A 4 -53.17 -23.57 26.59
N PRO A 5 -52.11 -23.68 25.76
CA PRO A 5 -50.74 -23.66 26.26
C PRO A 5 -50.28 -22.20 26.44
N GLU A 6 -49.81 -21.91 27.66
CA GLU A 6 -49.17 -20.64 28.02
C GLU A 6 -47.94 -20.40 27.14
N ASN A 7 -47.99 -19.29 26.40
CA ASN A 7 -46.89 -18.76 25.61
C ASN A 7 -45.80 -18.25 26.58
N SER A 8 -44.77 -19.08 26.78
CA SER A 8 -43.60 -18.73 27.57
C SER A 8 -42.73 -17.73 26.81
N THR A 9 -42.92 -16.45 27.08
CA THR A 9 -42.05 -15.37 26.59
C THR A 9 -40.65 -15.54 27.19
N SER A 10 -39.69 -15.97 26.38
CA SER A 10 -38.26 -15.98 26.73
C SER A 10 -37.80 -14.58 27.14
N PRO A 11 -36.96 -14.43 28.17
CA PRO A 11 -36.38 -13.13 28.51
C PRO A 11 -35.47 -12.69 27.36
N ALA A 12 -35.67 -11.44 26.89
CA ALA A 12 -34.88 -10.82 25.83
C ALA A 12 -33.38 -11.05 26.06
N ALA A 13 -32.71 -11.67 25.08
CA ALA A 13 -31.26 -11.81 25.05
C ALA A 13 -30.63 -10.43 25.27
N GLY A 14 -29.74 -10.31 26.27
CA GLY A 14 -28.99 -9.08 26.49
C GLY A 14 -28.08 -8.75 25.30
N PRO A 15 -27.62 -7.48 25.18
CA PRO A 15 -26.72 -7.08 24.12
C PRO A 15 -25.48 -7.97 24.08
N SER A 16 -25.04 -8.34 22.88
CA SER A 16 -23.91 -9.25 22.71
C SER A 16 -22.58 -8.52 22.91
N GLU A 17 -21.56 -9.22 23.43
CA GLU A 17 -20.21 -8.66 23.62
C GLU A 17 -19.61 -8.11 22.31
N ALA A 18 -19.95 -8.75 21.18
CA ALA A 18 -19.53 -8.36 19.85
C ALA A 18 -20.05 -6.97 19.43
N GLU A 19 -21.16 -6.50 20.00
CA GLU A 19 -21.75 -5.18 19.73
C GLU A 19 -21.21 -4.11 20.70
N LEU A 20 -21.05 -4.47 21.98
CA LEU A 20 -20.66 -3.51 23.02
C LEU A 20 -19.18 -3.10 22.93
N ARG A 21 -18.29 -4.02 22.53
CA ARG A 21 -16.84 -3.77 22.42
C ARG A 21 -16.50 -2.66 21.42
N PRO A 22 -16.93 -2.71 20.14
CA PRO A 22 -16.65 -1.62 19.19
C PRO A 22 -17.37 -0.32 19.57
N ALA A 23 -18.58 -0.40 20.14
CA ALA A 23 -19.32 0.79 20.59
C ALA A 23 -18.59 1.52 21.73
N TRP A 24 -18.03 0.78 22.69
CA TRP A 24 -17.23 1.35 23.77
C TRP A 24 -15.96 2.04 23.27
N GLU A 25 -15.19 1.41 22.39
CA GLU A 25 -13.96 2.02 21.86
C GLU A 25 -14.24 3.32 21.09
N LYS A 26 -15.34 3.37 20.32
CA LYS A 26 -15.77 4.60 19.63
C LYS A 26 -16.06 5.73 20.62
N VAL A 27 -16.92 5.45 21.61
CA VAL A 27 -17.39 6.45 22.57
C VAL A 27 -16.27 6.91 23.51
N ARG A 28 -15.40 6.01 24.00
CA ARG A 28 -14.34 6.39 24.94
C ARG A 28 -13.31 7.34 24.30
N LEU A 29 -12.96 7.12 23.04
CA LEU A 29 -12.03 7.98 22.31
C LEU A 29 -12.64 9.37 22.10
N ALA A 30 -13.89 9.40 21.67
CA ALA A 30 -14.55 10.65 21.34
C ALA A 30 -14.93 11.49 22.58
N PHE A 31 -15.27 10.83 23.69
CA PHE A 31 -15.58 11.50 24.96
C PHE A 31 -14.32 11.97 25.72
N SER A 32 -13.12 11.47 25.40
CA SER A 32 -11.86 11.85 26.06
C SER A 32 -11.51 13.33 25.90
N THR A 33 -12.03 13.98 24.86
CA THR A 33 -11.86 15.41 24.59
C THR A 33 -13.08 16.25 24.98
N SER A 34 -14.13 15.65 25.56
CA SER A 34 -15.35 16.37 25.93
C SER A 34 -15.15 17.20 27.21
N ILE A 35 -15.76 18.38 27.23
CA ILE A 35 -15.80 19.25 28.42
C ILE A 35 -16.60 18.59 29.56
N MET A 36 -17.47 17.62 29.23
CA MET A 36 -18.35 16.92 30.18
C MET A 36 -17.70 15.73 30.89
N VAL A 37 -16.41 15.49 30.67
CA VAL A 37 -15.68 14.31 31.19
C VAL A 37 -15.67 14.19 32.72
N ASP A 38 -15.78 15.31 33.44
CA ASP A 38 -15.79 15.36 34.90
C ASP A 38 -17.17 15.63 35.52
N THR A 39 -18.22 15.65 34.69
CA THR A 39 -19.61 15.76 35.11
C THR A 39 -20.11 14.42 35.64
N ALA A 40 -20.89 14.43 36.72
CA ALA A 40 -21.42 13.20 37.32
C ALA A 40 -22.34 12.46 36.32
N LEU A 41 -22.16 11.13 36.18
CA LEU A 41 -22.96 10.28 35.30
C LEU A 41 -24.45 10.34 35.63
N SER A 42 -24.80 10.50 36.90
CA SER A 42 -26.19 10.71 37.34
C SER A 42 -26.80 11.99 36.76
N SER A 43 -26.02 13.07 36.68
CA SER A 43 -26.48 14.34 36.10
C SER A 43 -26.58 14.26 34.58
N LEU A 44 -25.67 13.54 33.93
CA LEU A 44 -25.74 13.29 32.49
C LEU A 44 -26.97 12.43 32.16
N ALA A 45 -27.22 11.34 32.89
CA ALA A 45 -28.38 10.48 32.69
C ALA A 45 -29.71 11.22 32.86
N GLN A 46 -29.83 12.10 33.86
CA GLN A 46 -31.03 12.92 34.08
C GLN A 46 -31.34 13.87 32.92
N ASN A 47 -30.32 14.39 32.25
CA ASN A 47 -30.51 15.29 31.10
C ASN A 47 -30.99 14.56 29.83
N LEU A 48 -30.93 13.23 29.80
CA LEU A 48 -31.25 12.39 28.63
C LEU A 48 -32.65 11.76 28.70
N ASP A 49 -33.45 12.06 29.74
CA ASP A 49 -34.74 11.42 30.02
C ASP A 49 -34.66 9.86 30.06
N GLY A 50 -33.46 9.32 30.28
CA GLY A 50 -33.15 7.89 30.33
C GLY A 50 -33.19 7.30 31.74
N PRO A 51 -32.90 5.99 31.89
CA PRO A 51 -32.79 5.37 33.20
C PRO A 51 -31.58 5.92 33.98
N ASP A 52 -31.79 6.15 35.28
CA ASP A 52 -30.74 6.66 36.18
C ASP A 52 -29.51 5.74 36.21
N TRP A 53 -28.34 6.36 36.37
CA TRP A 53 -27.10 5.62 36.60
C TRP A 53 -27.21 4.82 37.93
N PRO A 54 -27.01 3.49 37.91
CA PRO A 54 -27.36 2.62 39.03
C PRO A 54 -26.33 2.60 40.16
N VAL A 55 -25.18 3.27 39.99
CA VAL A 55 -24.11 3.35 41.00
C VAL A 55 -24.13 4.74 41.62
N ALA A 56 -24.12 4.78 42.95
CA ALA A 56 -24.10 6.03 43.70
C ALA A 56 -22.68 6.35 44.18
N GLY A 57 -22.17 7.52 43.84
CA GLY A 57 -20.84 7.99 44.24
C GLY A 57 -20.51 9.34 43.63
N ALA A 58 -19.72 10.16 44.34
CA ALA A 58 -19.25 11.44 43.80
C ALA A 58 -18.12 11.26 42.76
N ASP A 59 -17.54 10.06 42.70
CA ASP A 59 -16.53 9.61 41.75
C ASP A 59 -17.12 8.95 40.49
N GLU A 60 -18.45 8.81 40.42
CA GLU A 60 -19.19 8.25 39.28
C GLU A 60 -19.22 9.24 38.11
N LYS A 61 -18.10 9.31 37.40
CA LYS A 61 -17.83 10.25 36.31
C LYS A 61 -17.30 9.52 35.08
N PRO A 62 -17.50 10.05 33.87
CA PRO A 62 -16.90 9.50 32.65
C PRO A 62 -15.39 9.26 32.78
N SER A 63 -14.64 10.18 33.41
CA SER A 63 -13.19 10.06 33.66
C SER A 63 -12.76 8.77 34.39
N LYS A 64 -13.62 8.18 35.23
CA LYS A 64 -13.36 6.89 35.91
C LYS A 64 -13.32 5.70 34.93
N TYR A 65 -14.03 5.80 33.81
CA TYR A 65 -14.28 4.69 32.89
C TYR A 65 -13.52 4.82 31.57
N ILE A 66 -13.47 6.02 30.96
CA ILE A 66 -13.01 6.22 29.56
C ILE A 66 -11.56 5.78 29.31
N ASP A 67 -10.68 5.82 30.31
CA ASP A 67 -9.28 5.41 30.18
C ASP A 67 -9.12 3.88 30.02
N LYS A 68 -10.15 3.11 30.39
CA LYS A 68 -10.15 1.65 30.39
C LYS A 68 -10.54 1.10 29.03
N LYS A 69 -9.81 0.08 28.58
CA LYS A 69 -10.23 -0.73 27.42
C LYS A 69 -11.45 -1.56 27.79
N TYR A 70 -12.18 -2.06 26.79
CA TYR A 70 -13.39 -2.84 27.03
C TYR A 70 -13.19 -3.99 28.04
N ASP A 71 -12.11 -4.76 27.89
CA ASP A 71 -11.79 -5.89 28.78
C ASP A 71 -11.55 -5.45 30.24
N GLU A 72 -11.02 -4.24 30.45
CA GLU A 72 -10.78 -3.67 31.77
C GLU A 72 -12.05 -3.03 32.36
N LEU A 73 -12.92 -2.50 31.51
CA LEU A 73 -14.22 -1.93 31.89
C LEU A 73 -15.14 -3.02 32.47
N VAL A 74 -15.26 -4.15 31.78
CA VAL A 74 -16.12 -5.26 32.20
C VAL A 74 -15.54 -6.02 33.41
N ALA A 75 -14.26 -5.80 33.74
CA ALA A 75 -13.63 -6.34 34.93
C ALA A 75 -13.90 -5.50 36.20
N LEU A 76 -14.49 -4.31 36.08
CA LEU A 76 -14.81 -3.48 37.23
C LEU A 76 -15.90 -4.11 38.10
N PRO A 77 -15.77 -4.12 39.45
CA PRO A 77 -16.77 -4.73 40.34
C PRO A 77 -18.20 -4.22 40.15
N GLU A 78 -18.36 -2.96 39.72
CA GLU A 78 -19.64 -2.30 39.47
C GLU A 78 -20.32 -2.76 38.16
N LEU A 79 -19.53 -3.23 37.19
CA LEU A 79 -19.96 -3.57 35.82
C LEU A 79 -19.80 -5.07 35.49
N ALA A 80 -19.01 -5.80 36.26
CA ALA A 80 -18.75 -7.23 36.08
C ALA A 80 -20.05 -8.04 36.14
N GLY A 81 -20.29 -8.84 35.10
CA GLY A 81 -21.51 -9.64 34.98
C GLY A 81 -22.78 -8.85 34.64
N HIS A 82 -22.68 -7.55 34.37
CA HIS A 82 -23.82 -6.65 34.11
C HIS A 82 -23.69 -5.94 32.75
N PRO A 83 -23.86 -6.64 31.61
CA PRO A 83 -23.70 -6.06 30.27
C PRO A 83 -24.66 -4.89 29.98
N ARG A 84 -25.86 -4.88 30.57
CA ARG A 84 -26.81 -3.76 30.47
C ARG A 84 -26.31 -2.46 31.10
N ARG A 85 -25.43 -2.54 32.11
CA ARG A 85 -24.84 -1.33 32.71
C ARG A 85 -23.77 -0.74 31.81
N VAL A 86 -23.02 -1.59 31.11
CA VAL A 86 -22.05 -1.17 30.10
C VAL A 86 -22.76 -0.52 28.92
N GLU A 87 -23.87 -1.11 28.46
CA GLU A 87 -24.74 -0.53 27.43
C GLU A 87 -25.30 0.83 27.85
N LEU A 88 -25.77 0.96 29.09
CA LEU A 88 -26.26 2.22 29.63
C LEU A 88 -25.16 3.29 29.68
N LEU A 89 -23.95 2.93 30.11
CA LEU A 89 -22.80 3.83 30.12
C LEU A 89 -22.48 4.33 28.71
N ILE A 90 -22.42 3.43 27.73
CA ILE A 90 -22.20 3.77 26.32
C ILE A 90 -23.29 4.71 25.82
N THR A 91 -24.55 4.45 26.18
CA THR A 91 -25.71 5.25 25.76
C THR A 91 -25.63 6.65 26.33
N ILE A 92 -25.42 6.80 27.65
CA ILE A 92 -25.30 8.11 28.31
C ILE A 92 -24.20 8.95 27.67
N LEU A 93 -23.01 8.37 27.46
CA LEU A 93 -21.88 9.08 26.90
C LEU A 93 -22.09 9.46 25.43
N ARG A 94 -22.63 8.53 24.61
CA ARG A 94 -22.92 8.78 23.20
C ARG A 94 -23.94 9.89 23.02
N GLU A 95 -25.05 9.84 23.75
CA GLU A 95 -26.10 10.85 23.63
C GLU A 95 -25.64 12.19 24.18
N THR A 96 -24.92 12.22 25.31
CA THR A 96 -24.31 13.45 25.83
C THR A 96 -23.36 14.08 24.81
N GLN A 97 -22.57 13.26 24.12
CA GLN A 97 -21.69 13.74 23.06
C GLN A 97 -22.47 14.30 21.86
N ALA A 98 -23.57 13.66 21.46
CA ALA A 98 -24.44 14.17 20.40
C ALA A 98 -25.08 15.53 20.77
N PHE A 99 -25.26 15.83 22.06
CA PHE A 99 -25.68 17.18 22.51
C PHE A 99 -24.55 18.22 22.45
N ASP A 100 -23.30 17.81 22.67
CA ASP A 100 -22.10 18.66 22.62
C ASP A 100 -21.69 18.96 21.16
N ASP A 101 -21.89 18.00 20.26
CA ASP A 101 -21.70 18.12 18.81
C ASP A 101 -22.93 17.63 18.03
N PRO A 102 -24.01 18.44 17.93
CA PRO A 102 -25.28 18.06 17.30
C PRO A 102 -25.18 17.79 15.80
N PHE A 103 -24.01 18.06 15.20
CA PHE A 103 -23.72 17.79 13.79
C PHE A 103 -22.65 16.73 13.60
N GLY A 104 -21.98 16.26 14.66
CA GLY A 104 -20.88 15.30 14.58
C GLY A 104 -21.28 14.00 13.89
N ASP A 105 -22.39 13.40 14.33
CA ASP A 105 -22.90 12.16 13.73
C ASP A 105 -23.31 12.36 12.27
N MET A 106 -23.98 13.46 11.93
CA MET A 106 -24.38 13.77 10.55
C MET A 106 -23.17 14.00 9.63
N ILE A 107 -22.09 14.61 10.11
CA ILE A 107 -20.84 14.84 9.36
C ILE A 107 -20.09 13.52 9.14
N THR A 108 -20.01 12.64 10.16
CA THR A 108 -19.40 11.31 9.98
C THR A 108 -20.21 10.41 9.06
N GLU A 109 -21.55 10.41 9.18
CA GLU A 109 -22.41 9.62 8.28
C GLU A 109 -22.36 10.16 6.85
N THR A 110 -22.35 11.49 6.63
CA THR A 110 -22.22 12.03 5.27
C THR A 110 -20.85 11.78 4.65
N ALA A 111 -19.75 11.87 5.41
CA ALA A 111 -18.43 11.56 4.90
C ALA A 111 -18.29 10.07 4.53
N GLU A 112 -18.71 9.16 5.42
CA GLU A 112 -18.68 7.72 5.15
C GLU A 112 -19.64 7.30 4.02
N HIS A 113 -20.78 7.97 3.88
CA HIS A 113 -21.70 7.73 2.76
C HIS A 113 -21.20 8.32 1.43
N ALA A 114 -20.54 9.48 1.44
CA ALA A 114 -19.96 10.09 0.25
C ALA A 114 -18.79 9.25 -0.31
N ASP A 115 -17.99 8.65 0.57
CA ASP A 115 -16.92 7.72 0.19
C ASP A 115 -17.49 6.43 -0.40
N LYS A 116 -18.55 5.88 0.23
CA LYS A 116 -19.23 4.67 -0.25
C LYS A 116 -19.95 4.86 -1.58
N GLU A 117 -20.27 6.09 -1.99
CA GLU A 117 -20.91 6.37 -3.27
C GLU A 117 -19.95 6.78 -4.40
N ASN A 118 -18.66 6.99 -4.12
CA ASN A 118 -17.71 7.40 -5.17
C ASN A 118 -17.55 6.29 -6.24
N PRO A 119 -17.98 6.53 -7.50
CA PRO A 119 -17.88 5.52 -8.55
C PRO A 119 -16.43 5.16 -8.90
N ILE A 120 -15.49 6.09 -8.71
CA ILE A 120 -14.06 5.88 -8.98
C ILE A 120 -13.47 4.91 -7.95
N LEU A 121 -13.75 5.11 -6.66
CA LEU A 121 -13.30 4.20 -5.60
C LEU A 121 -13.87 2.79 -5.80
N LYS A 122 -15.16 2.68 -6.16
CA LYS A 122 -15.78 1.38 -6.51
C LYS A 122 -15.06 0.70 -7.68
N ASN A 123 -14.62 1.46 -8.69
CA ASN A 123 -13.91 0.92 -9.84
C ASN A 123 -12.47 0.52 -9.50
N MET A 124 -11.75 1.33 -8.72
CA MET A 124 -10.43 0.99 -8.19
C MET A 124 -10.46 -0.30 -7.38
N ALA A 125 -11.46 -0.47 -6.50
CA ALA A 125 -11.66 -1.68 -5.72
C ALA A 125 -11.87 -2.93 -6.60
N LYS A 126 -12.61 -2.81 -7.73
CA LYS A 126 -12.77 -3.93 -8.69
C LYS A 126 -11.44 -4.35 -9.33
N LEU A 127 -10.60 -3.36 -9.63
CA LEU A 127 -9.26 -3.55 -10.21
C LEU A 127 -8.21 -3.97 -9.17
N GLY A 128 -8.54 -3.92 -7.87
CA GLY A 128 -7.61 -4.20 -6.78
C GLY A 128 -6.59 -3.08 -6.55
N ILE A 129 -6.86 -1.87 -7.05
CA ILE A 129 -5.98 -0.71 -6.88
C ILE A 129 -6.20 -0.15 -5.45
N PRO A 130 -5.13 -0.03 -4.63
CA PRO A 130 -5.23 0.50 -3.28
C PRO A 130 -5.56 1.99 -3.29
N GLU A 131 -6.47 2.40 -2.40
CA GLU A 131 -6.90 3.80 -2.24
C GLU A 131 -5.80 4.69 -1.65
N ASP A 132 -4.94 4.10 -0.83
CA ASP A 132 -3.78 4.73 -0.19
C ASP A 132 -2.55 4.81 -1.12
N PHE A 133 -2.68 4.40 -2.39
CA PHE A 133 -1.59 4.53 -3.36
C PHE A 133 -1.19 6.01 -3.53
N PRO A 134 0.10 6.34 -3.39
CA PRO A 134 0.55 7.73 -3.36
C PRO A 134 0.54 8.35 -4.76
N LEU A 135 -0.01 9.57 -4.87
CA LEU A 135 -0.03 10.34 -6.11
C LEU A 135 1.38 10.73 -6.59
N SER A 136 2.36 10.77 -5.68
CA SER A 136 3.77 11.01 -6.03
C SER A 136 4.35 9.91 -6.95
N LEU A 137 3.80 8.70 -6.91
CA LEU A 137 4.20 7.59 -7.79
C LEU A 137 3.35 7.51 -9.07
N VAL A 138 2.27 8.28 -9.20
CA VAL A 138 1.51 8.37 -10.45
C VAL A 138 2.29 9.21 -11.47
N ALA A 139 2.37 8.73 -12.71
CA ALA A 139 3.08 9.39 -13.81
C ALA A 139 2.27 10.57 -14.41
N LEU A 140 2.00 11.57 -13.56
CA LEU A 140 1.45 12.86 -13.96
C LEU A 140 2.56 13.82 -14.39
N LEU A 141 2.20 14.79 -15.24
CA LEU A 141 3.09 15.88 -15.61
C LEU A 141 3.46 16.74 -14.39
N PRO A 142 4.64 17.38 -14.37
CA PRO A 142 5.09 18.17 -13.23
C PRO A 142 4.07 19.24 -12.80
N GLU A 143 3.50 19.96 -13.78
CA GLU A 143 2.49 21.01 -13.55
C GLU A 143 1.23 20.47 -12.86
N THR A 144 0.80 19.28 -13.26
CA THR A 144 -0.35 18.59 -12.66
C THR A 144 -0.04 18.09 -11.26
N ARG A 145 1.18 17.61 -11.03
CA ARG A 145 1.62 17.19 -9.70
C ARG A 145 1.71 18.37 -8.75
N ASP A 146 2.21 19.51 -9.20
CA ASP A 146 2.26 20.74 -8.41
C ASP A 146 0.85 21.20 -8.03
N TYR A 147 -0.10 21.12 -8.98
CA TYR A 147 -1.50 21.38 -8.70
C TYR A 147 -2.08 20.43 -7.63
N CYS A 148 -1.87 19.12 -7.78
CA CYS A 148 -2.30 18.14 -6.78
C CYS A 148 -1.70 18.42 -5.39
N ASN A 149 -0.42 18.82 -5.32
CA ASN A 149 0.24 19.17 -4.06
C ASN A 149 -0.36 20.44 -3.42
N LEU A 150 -0.70 21.46 -4.22
CA LEU A 150 -1.35 22.68 -3.73
C LEU A 150 -2.73 22.41 -3.13
N GLU A 151 -3.47 21.47 -3.72
CA GLU A 151 -4.78 21.02 -3.24
C GLU A 151 -4.67 19.95 -2.13
N ASN A 152 -3.45 19.66 -1.64
CA ASN A 152 -3.15 18.63 -0.63
C ASN A 152 -3.64 17.22 -0.99
N LEU A 153 -3.63 16.89 -2.27
CA LEU A 153 -3.95 15.54 -2.75
C LEU A 153 -2.69 14.67 -2.60
N VAL A 154 -2.72 13.73 -1.65
CA VAL A 154 -1.56 12.85 -1.37
C VAL A 154 -1.79 11.45 -1.92
N THR A 155 -3.03 10.95 -1.83
CA THR A 155 -3.39 9.58 -2.19
C THR A 155 -4.41 9.53 -3.32
N LEU A 156 -4.61 8.34 -3.93
CA LEU A 156 -5.68 8.13 -4.90
C LEU A 156 -7.07 8.34 -4.31
N ARG A 157 -7.24 8.11 -2.99
CA ARG A 157 -8.48 8.46 -2.30
C ARG A 157 -8.74 9.95 -2.36
N ASP A 158 -7.77 10.77 -1.97
CA ASP A 158 -7.87 12.23 -1.99
C ASP A 158 -8.17 12.71 -3.41
N PHE A 159 -7.45 12.17 -4.41
CA PHE A 159 -7.70 12.44 -5.83
C PHE A 159 -9.14 12.14 -6.24
N SER A 160 -9.65 10.97 -5.86
CA SER A 160 -10.98 10.51 -6.25
C SER A 160 -12.08 11.34 -5.58
N LEU A 161 -11.89 11.75 -4.33
CA LEU A 161 -12.84 12.61 -3.61
C LEU A 161 -12.83 14.03 -4.14
N PHE A 162 -11.64 14.56 -4.44
CA PHE A 162 -11.48 15.85 -5.09
C PHE A 162 -12.17 15.88 -6.46
N ALA A 163 -12.00 14.83 -7.26
CA ALA A 163 -12.62 14.71 -8.57
C ALA A 163 -14.16 14.71 -8.56
N GLN A 164 -14.80 14.24 -7.49
CA GLN A 164 -16.27 14.33 -7.35
C GLN A 164 -16.77 15.75 -7.17
N ASN A 165 -15.99 16.60 -6.49
CA ASN A 165 -16.34 17.98 -6.17
C ASN A 165 -15.86 18.98 -7.24
N LEU A 166 -15.25 18.48 -8.31
CA LEU A 166 -14.65 19.26 -9.35
C LEU A 166 -15.74 19.94 -10.19
N SER A 167 -15.97 21.23 -9.95
CA SER A 167 -16.91 22.02 -10.76
C SER A 167 -16.43 22.09 -12.21
N GLN A 168 -17.37 22.16 -13.17
CA GLN A 168 -17.04 22.22 -14.60
C GLN A 168 -16.26 23.48 -15.01
N THR A 169 -16.00 24.41 -14.09
CA THR A 169 -15.33 25.69 -14.32
C THR A 169 -13.83 25.65 -14.00
N VAL A 170 -13.35 24.62 -13.27
CA VAL A 170 -11.91 24.49 -12.96
C VAL A 170 -11.17 24.00 -14.21
N VAL A 171 -10.17 24.77 -14.65
CA VAL A 171 -9.29 24.36 -15.75
C VAL A 171 -8.33 23.32 -15.22
N VAL A 172 -8.68 22.05 -15.44
CA VAL A 172 -7.85 20.90 -15.10
C VAL A 172 -6.94 20.57 -16.29
N SER A 173 -5.70 20.17 -16.01
CA SER A 173 -4.74 19.74 -17.03
C SER A 173 -5.20 18.50 -17.81
N GLY A 174 -4.70 18.33 -19.03
CA GLY A 174 -5.14 17.27 -19.94
C GLY A 174 -4.83 15.85 -19.43
N ASP A 175 -3.69 15.66 -18.79
CA ASP A 175 -3.26 14.38 -18.20
C ASP A 175 -4.06 14.03 -16.94
N PHE A 176 -4.38 15.01 -16.07
CA PHE A 176 -5.29 14.78 -14.93
C PHE A 176 -6.64 14.28 -15.41
N ARG A 177 -7.23 14.96 -16.40
CA ARG A 177 -8.54 14.56 -16.95
C ARG A 177 -8.48 13.20 -17.62
N SER A 178 -7.38 12.90 -18.33
CA SER A 178 -7.16 11.60 -18.97
C SER A 178 -7.04 10.48 -17.93
N PHE A 179 -6.29 10.71 -16.86
CA PHE A 179 -6.14 9.76 -15.75
C PHE A 179 -7.48 9.52 -15.02
N LEU A 180 -8.20 10.61 -14.73
CA LEU A 180 -9.53 10.54 -14.12
C LEU A 180 -10.52 9.74 -14.98
N ASN A 181 -10.55 9.99 -16.29
CA ASN A 181 -11.39 9.24 -17.22
C ASN A 181 -11.02 7.76 -17.25
N ALA A 182 -9.73 7.44 -17.22
CA ALA A 182 -9.24 6.06 -17.21
C ALA A 182 -9.76 5.29 -15.99
N LEU A 183 -9.68 5.89 -14.79
CA LEU A 183 -10.22 5.28 -13.56
C LEU A 183 -11.77 5.23 -13.56
N SER A 184 -12.42 6.27 -14.06
CA SER A 184 -13.89 6.38 -14.09
C SER A 184 -14.54 5.33 -15.00
N HIS A 185 -13.86 4.95 -16.09
CA HIS A 185 -14.39 4.03 -17.10
C HIS A 185 -13.75 2.64 -17.09
N ILE A 186 -12.83 2.35 -16.17
CA ILE A 186 -12.05 1.10 -16.14
C ILE A 186 -11.35 0.88 -17.49
N ASP A 187 -10.70 1.92 -17.99
CA ASP A 187 -9.83 1.80 -19.16
C ASP A 187 -8.46 1.28 -18.71
N GLU A 188 -8.35 -0.04 -18.62
CA GLU A 188 -7.13 -0.72 -18.20
C GLU A 188 -5.90 -0.30 -19.01
N GLN A 189 -6.06 -0.02 -20.32
CA GLN A 189 -4.95 0.39 -21.17
C GLN A 189 -4.49 1.81 -20.83
N ALA A 190 -5.43 2.74 -20.70
CA ALA A 190 -5.10 4.11 -20.31
C ALA A 190 -4.51 4.18 -18.90
N ILE A 191 -4.95 3.33 -17.96
CA ILE A 191 -4.38 3.27 -16.60
C ILE A 191 -2.89 2.92 -16.63
N THR A 192 -2.43 2.06 -17.55
CA THR A 192 -0.99 1.70 -17.67
C THR A 192 -0.07 2.87 -18.00
N LEU A 193 -0.61 3.97 -18.54
CA LEU A 193 0.16 5.17 -18.84
C LEU A 193 0.50 5.99 -17.58
N PHE A 194 -0.29 5.81 -16.52
CA PHE A 194 -0.21 6.62 -15.31
C PHE A 194 0.25 5.81 -14.10
N MET A 195 0.00 4.50 -14.08
CA MET A 195 0.17 3.68 -12.89
C MET A 195 0.87 2.35 -13.14
N PRO A 196 1.47 1.74 -12.09
CA PRO A 196 2.07 0.40 -12.11
C PRO A 196 1.03 -0.73 -12.25
N PHE A 197 0.20 -0.67 -13.30
CA PHE A 197 -0.92 -1.57 -13.54
C PHE A 197 -0.64 -2.50 -14.72
N ARG A 198 -1.15 -3.74 -14.64
CA ARG A 198 -1.07 -4.71 -15.73
C ARG A 198 -2.46 -5.10 -16.20
N PRO A 199 -2.81 -4.89 -17.49
CA PRO A 199 -4.10 -5.29 -18.03
C PRO A 199 -4.38 -6.79 -17.82
N GLY A 200 -5.58 -7.10 -17.35
CA GLY A 200 -6.04 -8.44 -17.00
C GLY A 200 -5.50 -9.00 -15.68
N ALA A 201 -4.64 -8.28 -14.97
CA ALA A 201 -4.20 -8.63 -13.61
C ALA A 201 -4.86 -7.70 -12.59
N LYS A 202 -5.00 -8.19 -11.35
CA LYS A 202 -5.49 -7.38 -10.24
C LYS A 202 -4.35 -6.73 -9.49
N GLY A 203 -4.57 -5.50 -9.07
CA GLY A 203 -3.66 -4.72 -8.25
C GLY A 203 -2.58 -4.02 -9.05
N ILE A 204 -1.62 -3.53 -8.29
CA ILE A 204 -0.46 -2.79 -8.76
C ILE A 204 0.79 -3.64 -8.55
N HIS A 205 1.80 -3.46 -9.40
CA HIS A 205 2.96 -4.34 -9.45
C HIS A 205 4.26 -3.55 -9.53
N LEU A 206 5.23 -3.89 -8.66
CA LEU A 206 6.56 -3.26 -8.64
C LEU A 206 7.22 -3.18 -10.02
N LEU A 207 7.21 -4.31 -10.74
CA LEU A 207 7.84 -4.41 -12.06
C LEU A 207 7.25 -3.40 -13.05
N GLU A 208 5.94 -3.21 -13.04
CA GLU A 208 5.28 -2.23 -13.91
C GLU A 208 5.61 -0.80 -13.50
N GLY A 209 5.79 -0.53 -12.20
CA GLY A 209 6.19 0.79 -11.70
C GLY A 209 7.57 1.20 -12.13
N VAL A 210 8.57 0.32 -11.98
CA VAL A 210 9.91 0.58 -12.50
C VAL A 210 9.88 0.69 -14.02
N ALA A 211 9.16 -0.20 -14.71
CA ALA A 211 9.04 -0.16 -16.16
C ALA A 211 8.34 1.11 -16.68
N LEU A 212 7.37 1.68 -15.95
CA LEU A 212 6.67 2.92 -16.29
C LEU A 212 7.66 4.07 -16.45
N THR A 213 8.63 4.20 -15.54
CA THR A 213 9.65 5.25 -15.58
C THR A 213 10.61 5.08 -16.77
N VAL A 214 10.93 3.84 -17.13
CA VAL A 214 11.79 3.50 -18.27
C VAL A 214 11.07 3.80 -19.59
N ARG A 215 9.79 3.40 -19.70
CA ARG A 215 8.95 3.62 -20.89
C ARG A 215 8.69 5.10 -21.18
N ALA A 216 8.83 5.97 -20.18
CA ALA A 216 8.73 7.43 -20.36
C ALA A 216 9.95 8.05 -21.05
N GLN A 217 11.07 7.31 -21.17
CA GLN A 217 12.28 7.78 -21.86
C GLN A 217 12.22 7.50 -23.36
N SER A 218 13.02 8.21 -24.16
CA SER A 218 13.10 7.95 -25.60
C SER A 218 13.72 6.59 -25.92
N ASP A 219 13.42 6.05 -27.11
CA ASP A 219 13.92 4.75 -27.55
C ASP A 219 15.46 4.71 -27.59
N GLU A 220 16.11 5.82 -27.94
CA GLU A 220 17.58 5.93 -27.94
C GLU A 220 18.15 5.76 -26.53
N VAL A 221 17.54 6.42 -25.54
CA VAL A 221 17.95 6.34 -24.14
C VAL A 221 17.67 4.95 -23.57
N GLN A 222 16.49 4.38 -23.85
CA GLN A 222 16.16 3.02 -23.42
C GLN A 222 17.16 2.00 -23.97
N ALA A 223 17.51 2.09 -25.25
CA ALA A 223 18.51 1.22 -25.88
C ALA A 223 19.91 1.42 -25.29
N ALA A 224 20.34 2.67 -25.09
CA ALA A 224 21.65 2.98 -24.50
C ALA A 224 21.76 2.45 -23.05
N LEU A 225 20.71 2.59 -22.24
CA LEU A 225 20.65 2.02 -20.90
C LEU A 225 20.69 0.49 -20.93
N ALA A 226 19.89 -0.14 -21.80
CA ALA A 226 19.90 -1.61 -21.95
C ALA A 226 21.30 -2.12 -22.33
N GLN A 227 22.01 -1.43 -23.23
CA GLN A 227 23.39 -1.74 -23.57
C GLN A 227 24.33 -1.65 -22.35
N ARG A 228 24.21 -0.59 -21.54
CA ARG A 228 25.00 -0.42 -20.30
C ARG A 228 24.73 -1.52 -19.28
N PHE A 229 23.49 -1.96 -19.17
CA PHE A 229 23.11 -3.09 -18.30
C PHE A 229 23.44 -4.47 -18.89
N GLY A 230 24.09 -4.52 -20.06
CA GLY A 230 24.64 -5.74 -20.65
C GLY A 230 23.76 -6.43 -21.68
N ALA A 231 22.72 -5.76 -22.21
CA ALA A 231 21.90 -6.29 -23.30
C ALA A 231 22.74 -6.52 -24.57
N ARG A 232 22.44 -7.61 -25.27
CA ARG A 232 22.87 -7.79 -26.66
C ARG A 232 21.80 -7.21 -27.57
N LEU A 233 22.06 -6.01 -28.07
CA LEU A 233 21.13 -5.26 -28.92
C LEU A 233 21.17 -5.73 -30.38
N GLY A 234 20.02 -5.61 -31.06
CA GLY A 234 19.92 -5.78 -32.51
C GLY A 234 20.56 -4.62 -33.28
N THR A 235 20.66 -4.74 -34.60
CA THR A 235 21.29 -3.70 -35.44
C THR A 235 20.58 -2.34 -35.35
N SER A 236 19.25 -2.35 -35.28
CA SER A 236 18.43 -1.12 -35.14
C SER A 236 18.65 -0.46 -33.78
N ASP A 237 18.57 -1.23 -32.70
CA ASP A 237 18.70 -0.71 -31.33
C ASP A 237 20.14 -0.25 -31.03
N LEU A 238 21.15 -0.91 -31.62
CA LEU A 238 22.54 -0.44 -31.55
C LEU A 238 22.71 0.93 -32.22
N ALA A 239 22.05 1.17 -33.35
CA ALA A 239 22.09 2.46 -34.01
C ALA A 239 21.39 3.53 -33.14
N ALA A 240 20.21 3.22 -32.60
CA ALA A 240 19.50 4.11 -31.67
C ALA A 240 20.34 4.45 -30.43
N ALA A 241 20.95 3.44 -29.80
CA ALA A 241 21.84 3.63 -28.65
C ALA A 241 23.05 4.52 -28.97
N ALA A 242 23.59 4.45 -30.19
CA ALA A 242 24.72 5.28 -30.61
C ALA A 242 24.35 6.76 -30.81
N HIS A 243 23.07 7.07 -31.03
CA HIS A 243 22.57 8.44 -31.12
C HIS A 243 22.30 9.08 -29.74
N ALA A 244 22.20 8.27 -28.68
CA ALA A 244 21.99 8.78 -27.33
C ALA A 244 23.24 9.50 -26.80
N SER A 245 23.03 10.66 -26.16
CA SER A 245 24.10 11.36 -25.46
C SER A 245 24.53 10.56 -24.23
N SER A 246 25.82 10.24 -24.11
CA SER A 246 26.36 9.48 -22.96
C SER A 246 26.17 10.22 -21.63
N LEU A 247 26.29 11.56 -21.63
CA LEU A 247 26.10 12.40 -20.46
C LEU A 247 24.63 12.39 -20.01
N GLU A 248 23.71 12.58 -20.96
CA GLU A 248 22.27 12.55 -20.71
C GLU A 248 21.82 11.17 -20.23
N THR A 249 22.29 10.11 -20.89
CA THR A 249 22.00 8.71 -20.49
C THR A 249 22.44 8.46 -19.05
N SER A 250 23.60 8.98 -18.63
CA SER A 250 24.06 8.84 -17.24
C SER A 250 23.22 9.61 -16.23
N ALA A 251 22.74 10.80 -16.59
CA ALA A 251 21.86 11.58 -15.73
C ALA A 251 20.49 10.91 -15.59
N ILE A 252 19.94 10.39 -16.68
CA ILE A 252 18.69 9.63 -16.70
C ILE A 252 18.83 8.34 -15.91
N GLU A 253 19.95 7.62 -16.03
CA GLU A 253 20.22 6.42 -15.22
C GLU A 253 20.14 6.70 -13.71
N GLN A 254 20.74 7.80 -13.26
CA GLN A 254 20.67 8.22 -11.85
C GLN A 254 19.25 8.61 -11.43
N MET A 255 18.53 9.34 -12.27
CA MET A 255 17.13 9.70 -12.04
C MET A 255 16.24 8.45 -11.94
N LEU A 256 16.40 7.49 -12.86
CA LEU A 256 15.66 6.23 -12.86
C LEU A 256 16.00 5.39 -11.63
N ALA A 257 17.25 5.38 -11.19
CA ALA A 257 17.64 4.68 -9.95
C ALA A 257 16.96 5.28 -8.71
N GLN A 258 16.82 6.61 -8.63
CA GLN A 258 16.08 7.28 -7.55
C GLN A 258 14.59 6.98 -7.60
N GLN A 259 13.98 7.03 -8.79
CA GLN A 259 12.56 6.71 -8.96
C GLN A 259 12.29 5.23 -8.65
N ALA A 260 13.15 4.32 -9.11
CA ALA A 260 13.07 2.91 -8.78
C ALA A 260 13.15 2.67 -7.26
N ALA A 261 14.03 3.40 -6.54
CA ALA A 261 14.11 3.34 -5.09
C ALA A 261 12.77 3.70 -4.42
N ALA A 262 12.11 4.77 -4.87
CA ALA A 262 10.81 5.20 -4.34
C ALA A 262 9.70 4.15 -4.60
N TYR A 263 9.69 3.52 -5.78
CA TYR A 263 8.81 2.39 -6.04
C TYR A 263 9.13 1.20 -5.11
N ILE A 264 10.39 0.84 -4.94
CA ILE A 264 10.80 -0.28 -4.09
C ILE A 264 10.42 -0.03 -2.62
N GLU A 265 10.55 1.21 -2.15
CA GLU A 265 10.15 1.59 -0.79
C GLU A 265 8.66 1.39 -0.53
N TYR A 266 7.80 1.67 -1.52
CA TYR A 266 6.37 1.41 -1.42
C TYR A 266 6.04 -0.08 -1.58
N PHE A 267 6.67 -0.76 -2.55
CA PHE A 267 6.40 -2.15 -2.93
C PHE A 267 7.31 -3.16 -2.21
N GLN A 268 7.55 -3.01 -0.91
CA GLN A 268 8.44 -3.92 -0.16
C GLN A 268 7.97 -5.37 -0.17
N SER A 269 6.66 -5.60 -0.15
CA SER A 269 6.07 -6.94 -0.22
C SER A 269 6.37 -7.63 -1.55
N ASP A 270 6.23 -6.91 -2.68
CA ASP A 270 6.56 -7.45 -4.00
C ASP A 270 8.06 -7.72 -4.13
N LEU A 271 8.91 -6.84 -3.60
CA LEU A 271 10.35 -7.06 -3.56
C LEU A 271 10.70 -8.32 -2.77
N ALA A 272 10.06 -8.56 -1.63
CA ALA A 272 10.30 -9.75 -0.82
C ALA A 272 9.88 -11.04 -1.56
N VAL A 273 8.74 -11.02 -2.26
CA VAL A 273 8.30 -12.15 -3.11
C VAL A 273 9.30 -12.40 -4.23
N MET A 274 9.79 -11.34 -4.87
CA MET A 274 10.81 -11.44 -5.92
C MET A 274 12.15 -11.96 -5.40
N GLN A 275 12.57 -11.53 -4.20
CA GLN A 275 13.76 -12.04 -3.54
C GLN A 275 13.63 -13.54 -3.28
N GLN A 276 12.47 -14.00 -2.81
CA GLN A 276 12.21 -15.43 -2.60
C GLN A 276 12.33 -16.22 -3.91
N GLN A 277 11.77 -15.73 -5.01
CA GLN A 277 11.90 -16.38 -6.33
C GLN A 277 13.36 -16.50 -6.77
N VAL A 278 14.15 -15.45 -6.55
CA VAL A 278 15.59 -15.45 -6.85
C VAL A 278 16.34 -16.43 -5.95
N ASP A 279 15.99 -16.49 -4.66
CA ASP A 279 16.57 -17.43 -3.70
C ASP A 279 16.21 -18.89 -4.02
N ASP A 280 15.02 -19.12 -4.58
CA ASP A 280 14.56 -20.41 -5.10
C ASP A 280 15.25 -20.81 -6.43
N GLY A 281 16.15 -19.96 -6.94
CA GLY A 281 16.95 -20.22 -8.14
C GLY A 281 16.30 -19.77 -9.45
N GLU A 282 15.19 -19.02 -9.40
CA GLU A 282 14.62 -18.41 -10.60
C GLU A 282 15.49 -17.23 -11.04
N PRO A 283 16.01 -17.22 -12.29
CA PRO A 283 16.82 -16.11 -12.75
C PRO A 283 15.96 -14.85 -12.86
N LEU A 284 16.47 -13.71 -12.37
CA LEU A 284 15.76 -12.43 -12.39
C LEU A 284 15.22 -12.06 -13.78
N GLY A 285 15.96 -12.39 -14.84
CA GLY A 285 15.52 -12.22 -16.23
C GLY A 285 14.18 -12.91 -16.55
N ARG A 286 13.88 -14.06 -15.94
CA ARG A 286 12.61 -14.78 -16.10
C ARG A 286 11.49 -14.12 -15.32
N VAL A 287 11.78 -13.56 -14.14
CA VAL A 287 10.80 -12.83 -13.32
C VAL A 287 10.36 -11.55 -14.03
N VAL A 288 11.29 -10.81 -14.64
CA VAL A 288 10.97 -9.57 -15.37
C VAL A 288 10.32 -9.80 -16.74
N ALA A 289 10.41 -11.00 -17.32
CA ALA A 289 9.88 -11.34 -18.66
C ALA A 289 8.37 -11.07 -18.82
N VAL A 290 7.66 -10.87 -17.72
CA VAL A 290 6.26 -10.45 -17.70
C VAL A 290 6.02 -9.08 -18.34
N LEU A 291 7.07 -8.25 -18.46
CA LEU A 291 7.02 -6.92 -19.09
C LEU A 291 6.93 -6.97 -20.62
N LYS A 292 7.23 -8.11 -21.25
CA LYS A 292 7.10 -8.40 -22.70
C LYS A 292 7.86 -7.42 -23.61
N ASN A 293 8.94 -6.82 -23.10
CA ASN A 293 9.81 -5.94 -23.87
C ASN A 293 11.26 -6.18 -23.42
N PRO A 294 12.10 -6.87 -24.24
CA PRO A 294 13.46 -7.24 -23.85
C PRO A 294 14.37 -6.07 -23.44
N ILE A 295 14.18 -4.89 -24.05
CA ILE A 295 14.96 -3.69 -23.71
C ILE A 295 14.58 -3.22 -22.31
N VAL A 296 13.28 -3.02 -22.07
CA VAL A 296 12.76 -2.58 -20.78
C VAL A 296 13.06 -3.62 -19.70
N GLU A 297 12.91 -4.91 -19.98
CA GLU A 297 13.26 -6.02 -19.08
C GLU A 297 14.73 -5.94 -18.63
N THR A 298 15.65 -5.64 -19.54
CA THR A 298 17.08 -5.54 -19.21
C THR A 298 17.37 -4.33 -18.34
N VAL A 299 16.77 -3.17 -18.65
CA VAL A 299 16.93 -1.96 -17.84
C VAL A 299 16.34 -2.15 -16.45
N VAL A 300 15.12 -2.67 -16.35
CA VAL A 300 14.46 -2.96 -15.06
C VAL A 300 15.27 -3.98 -14.24
N THR A 301 15.80 -5.03 -14.87
CA THR A 301 16.73 -5.98 -14.22
C THR A 301 17.94 -5.26 -13.63
N GLY A 302 18.55 -4.36 -14.41
CA GLY A 302 19.69 -3.56 -13.99
C GLY A 302 19.39 -2.66 -12.79
N LEU A 303 18.24 -1.99 -12.80
CA LEU A 303 17.79 -1.09 -11.74
C LEU A 303 17.40 -1.83 -10.45
N LEU A 304 16.87 -3.06 -10.54
CA LEU A 304 16.48 -3.87 -9.38
C LEU A 304 17.65 -4.62 -8.76
N LYS A 305 18.69 -4.93 -9.53
CA LYS A 305 19.84 -5.74 -9.07
C LYS A 305 20.50 -5.25 -7.77
N PRO A 306 20.66 -3.94 -7.49
CA PRO A 306 21.22 -3.46 -6.22
C PRO A 306 20.37 -3.80 -4.99
N TYR A 307 19.08 -4.05 -5.17
CA TYR A 307 18.11 -4.29 -4.08
C TYR A 307 17.85 -5.77 -3.82
N LEU A 308 18.33 -6.65 -4.69
CA LEU A 308 18.18 -8.09 -4.57
C LEU A 308 19.50 -8.72 -4.15
N ARG A 309 19.46 -9.58 -3.13
CA ARG A 309 20.60 -10.43 -2.76
C ARG A 309 20.76 -11.47 -3.86
N GLN A 310 21.87 -11.39 -4.58
CA GLN A 310 22.27 -12.48 -5.46
C GLN A 310 22.97 -13.54 -4.61
N LEU A 311 22.36 -14.72 -4.45
CA LEU A 311 23.12 -15.90 -4.08
C LEU A 311 24.19 -16.07 -5.16
N SER A 312 25.46 -15.91 -4.78
CA SER A 312 26.56 -16.23 -5.68
C SER A 312 26.34 -17.65 -6.20
N ALA A 313 26.36 -17.80 -7.52
CA ALA A 313 26.38 -19.10 -8.17
C ALA A 313 27.72 -19.79 -7.83
N GLU A 314 27.87 -20.28 -6.60
CA GLU A 314 28.92 -21.23 -6.25
C GLU A 314 28.42 -22.64 -6.57
N ALA A 315 28.31 -22.89 -7.87
CA ALA A 315 28.46 -24.23 -8.42
C ALA A 315 28.98 -24.04 -9.85
N PRO A 316 30.26 -24.31 -10.14
CA PRO A 316 30.67 -24.44 -11.53
C PRO A 316 29.77 -25.50 -12.16
N ALA A 317 29.20 -25.18 -13.31
CA ALA A 317 28.37 -26.09 -14.07
C ALA A 317 29.04 -27.47 -14.07
N ARG A 318 28.38 -28.47 -13.47
CA ARG A 318 28.79 -29.86 -13.63
C ARG A 318 28.53 -30.20 -15.09
N THR A 319 29.55 -29.97 -15.91
CA THR A 319 29.61 -30.45 -17.28
C THR A 319 29.55 -31.97 -17.23
N THR A 320 28.44 -32.55 -17.68
CA THR A 320 28.30 -33.98 -17.98
C THR A 320 28.76 -34.31 -19.41
N ALA A 321 29.44 -33.39 -20.09
CA ALA A 321 30.08 -33.68 -21.37
C ALA A 321 31.37 -34.48 -21.14
N PRO A 322 31.56 -35.64 -21.79
CA PRO A 322 32.84 -36.33 -21.80
C PRO A 322 33.91 -35.42 -22.40
N PRO A 323 35.15 -35.43 -21.89
CA PRO A 323 36.21 -34.62 -22.46
C PRO A 323 36.47 -35.05 -23.91
N LEU A 324 36.37 -34.10 -24.83
CA LEU A 324 36.92 -34.25 -26.17
C LEU A 324 38.42 -34.45 -26.03
N ALA A 325 38.88 -35.65 -26.38
CA ALA A 325 40.30 -35.96 -26.46
C ALA A 325 40.92 -35.12 -27.57
N ASN A 326 41.46 -33.94 -27.24
CA ASN A 326 42.46 -33.22 -28.04
C ASN A 326 43.11 -32.01 -27.33
N ASP A 327 43.22 -32.03 -26.00
CA ASP A 327 44.14 -31.11 -25.30
C ASP A 327 45.33 -31.88 -24.73
N ILE A 328 46.38 -31.95 -25.55
CA ILE A 328 47.71 -32.38 -25.13
C ILE A 328 48.25 -31.29 -24.18
N PRO A 329 48.59 -31.59 -22.92
CA PRO A 329 49.12 -30.60 -22.01
C PRO A 329 50.54 -30.19 -22.44
N SER A 330 50.72 -28.90 -22.71
CA SER A 330 52.03 -28.28 -22.90
C SER A 330 52.85 -28.42 -21.61
N LYS A 331 53.99 -29.12 -21.72
CA LYS A 331 54.97 -29.31 -20.65
C LYS A 331 55.37 -27.95 -20.05
N LYS A 332 55.07 -27.74 -18.77
CA LYS A 332 55.67 -26.69 -17.94
C LYS A 332 57.20 -26.85 -17.96
N ARG A 333 57.89 -25.87 -18.54
CA ARG A 333 59.34 -25.66 -18.41
C ARG A 333 59.66 -25.34 -16.95
N GLY A 334 60.70 -25.99 -16.43
CA GLY A 334 61.03 -26.07 -15.01
C GLY A 334 61.45 -24.76 -14.35
N PHE A 335 61.09 -24.64 -13.07
CA PHE A 335 61.45 -23.54 -12.17
C PHE A 335 62.47 -23.95 -11.09
N PHE A 336 63.08 -25.15 -11.18
CA PHE A 336 64.03 -25.66 -10.19
C PHE A 336 65.38 -26.06 -10.79
N SER A 337 65.98 -25.20 -11.62
CA SER A 337 67.36 -25.35 -12.06
C SER A 337 68.14 -24.06 -11.87
N ASN A 338 68.27 -23.61 -10.62
CA ASN A 338 69.28 -22.63 -10.24
C ASN A 338 69.58 -22.63 -8.73
N LEU A 339 69.91 -23.79 -8.15
CA LEU A 339 70.55 -23.85 -6.83
C LEU A 339 71.32 -25.16 -6.62
N LYS A 340 72.42 -25.35 -7.36
CA LYS A 340 73.50 -26.30 -7.01
C LYS A 340 74.76 -25.97 -7.81
N ARG A 341 75.38 -24.84 -7.46
CA ARG A 341 76.78 -24.56 -7.77
C ARG A 341 77.45 -23.97 -6.52
N MET A 342 77.47 -24.77 -5.47
CA MET A 342 78.40 -24.66 -4.35
C MET A 342 78.63 -26.09 -3.83
N PHE A 343 79.90 -26.39 -3.58
CA PHE A 343 80.52 -27.64 -3.11
C PHE A 343 81.15 -28.56 -4.15
N LYS A 344 82.48 -28.40 -4.19
CA LYS A 344 83.60 -29.24 -4.68
C LYS A 344 83.83 -29.34 -6.17
#